data_AF-A0A6H0IVG3-F1
#
_entry.id   AF-A0A6H0IVG3-F1
#
_cell.length_a   1.000
_cell.length_b   1.000
_cell.length_c   1.000
_cell.angle_alpha   90.00
_cell.angle_beta   90.00
_cell.angle_gamma   90.00
#
_symmetry.space_group_name_H-M   'P 1'
#
loop_
_entity.id
_entity.type
_entity.pdbx_description
1 polymer ?
#
loop_
_entity_poly.entity_id
_entity_poly.type
_entity_poly.pdbx_seq_one_letter_code
_entity_poly.pdbx_strand_id
1 'polypeptide(L)'
;MDQDLEERRRSLEQRRDELSERLQRIKMDYGRGLERDLEEQALQLENAEVLHEISRVTAEELATIEAAIRRIEEAMGRQKPVRRS
;
A
#
# COMPACT_ATOMS: atom_id res chain seq x y z
N MET A 1 17.24 -13.06 16.84
CA MET A 1 16.32 -11.94 17.07
C MET A 1 16.43 -10.92 15.95
N ASP A 2 17.61 -10.38 15.63
CA ASP A 2 17.75 -9.41 14.54
C ASP A 2 17.40 -9.97 13.14
N GLN A 3 17.75 -11.22 12.84
CA GLN A 3 17.38 -11.86 11.56
C GLN A 3 15.86 -12.05 11.39
N ASP A 4 15.13 -12.38 12.46
CA ASP A 4 13.67 -12.54 12.44
C ASP A 4 12.97 -11.19 12.14
N LEU A 5 13.47 -10.11 12.73
CA LEU A 5 12.98 -8.76 12.47
C LEU A 5 13.29 -8.28 11.04
N GLU A 6 14.47 -8.61 10.49
CA GLU A 6 14.81 -8.31 9.09
C GLU A 6 13.94 -9.07 8.09
N GLU A 7 13.70 -10.36 8.32
CA GLU A 7 12.80 -11.17 7.48
C GLU A 7 11.38 -10.63 7.52
N ARG A 8 10.90 -10.24 8.71
CA ARG A 8 9.58 -9.65 8.89
C ARG A 8 9.45 -8.28 8.24
N ARG A 9 10.50 -7.45 8.28
CA ARG A 9 10.57 -6.18 7.54
C ARG A 9 10.45 -6.41 6.03
N ARG A 10 11.25 -7.33 5.47
CA ARG A 10 11.21 -7.66 4.04
C ARG A 10 9.85 -8.17 3.59
N SER A 11 9.21 -9.02 4.39
CA SER A 11 7.86 -9.51 4.08
C SER A 11 6.82 -8.38 4.05
N LEU A 12 6.93 -7.41 4.96
CA LEU A 12 6.06 -6.23 4.97
C LEU A 12 6.34 -5.28 3.80
N GLU A 13 7.61 -5.10 3.43
CA GLU A 13 8.01 -4.33 2.24
C GLU A 13 7.43 -4.95 0.96
N GLN A 14 7.55 -6.28 0.79
CA GLN A 14 6.96 -6.99 -0.36
C GLN A 14 5.44 -6.81 -0.42
N ARG A 15 4.75 -6.96 0.69
CA ARG A 15 3.28 -6.76 0.76
C ARG A 15 2.87 -5.33 0.40
N ARG A 16 3.64 -4.33 0.86
CA ARG A 16 3.40 -2.92 0.50
C ARG A 16 3.53 -2.71 -1.00
N ASP A 17 4.57 -3.26 -1.62
CA ASP A 17 4.84 -3.09 -3.03
C ASP A 17 3.78 -3.79 -3.90
N GLU A 18 3.39 -5.02 -3.53
CA GLU A 18 2.30 -5.75 -4.18
C GLU A 18 0.95 -5.01 -4.13
N LEU A 19 0.58 -4.47 -2.95
CA LEU A 19 -0.64 -3.69 -2.79
C LEU A 19 -0.61 -2.40 -3.61
N SER A 20 0.55 -1.74 -3.67
CA SER A 20 0.74 -0.51 -4.45
C SER A 20 0.60 -0.75 -5.95
N GLU A 21 1.22 -1.82 -6.46
CA GLU A 21 1.13 -2.21 -7.86
C GLU A 21 -0.29 -2.64 -8.25
N ARG A 22 -0.97 -3.39 -7.37
CA ARG A 22 -2.37 -3.78 -7.59
C ARG A 22 -3.28 -2.55 -7.66
N LEU A 23 -3.10 -1.57 -6.78
CA LEU A 23 -3.87 -0.33 -6.81
C LEU A 23 -3.63 0.46 -8.10
N GLN A 24 -2.39 0.54 -8.57
CA GLN A 24 -2.07 1.22 -9.83
C GLN A 24 -2.71 0.54 -11.04
N ARG A 25 -2.70 -0.79 -11.12
CA ARG A 25 -3.37 -1.54 -12.20
C ARG A 25 -4.88 -1.29 -12.23
N ILE A 26 -5.53 -1.36 -11.06
CA ILE A 26 -6.96 -1.04 -10.93
C ILE A 26 -7.21 0.40 -11.43
N LYS A 27 -6.39 1.39 -11.06
CA LYS A 27 -6.58 2.76 -11.56
C LYS A 27 -6.41 2.89 -13.09
N MET A 28 -5.45 2.15 -13.67
CA MET A 28 -5.17 2.21 -15.11
C MET A 28 -6.24 1.52 -15.96
N ASP A 29 -6.72 0.35 -15.54
CA ASP A 29 -7.73 -0.42 -16.29
C ASP A 29 -9.05 0.36 -16.40
N TYR A 30 -9.43 1.09 -15.35
CA TYR A 30 -10.64 1.90 -15.36
C TYR A 30 -10.49 3.21 -16.13
N GLY A 31 -9.28 3.79 -16.19
CA GLY A 31 -9.01 5.01 -16.96
C GLY A 31 -9.05 4.83 -18.49
N ARG A 32 -8.92 3.60 -18.99
CA ARG A 32 -8.87 3.29 -20.45
C ARG A 32 -10.23 2.97 -21.09
N GLY A 33 -11.29 2.74 -20.32
CA GLY A 33 -12.61 2.32 -20.83
C GLY A 33 -13.59 3.44 -21.20
N LEU A 34 -13.17 4.71 -21.27
CA LEU A 34 -14.06 5.87 -21.38
C LEU A 34 -14.21 6.37 -22.83
N GLU A 35 -14.88 5.62 -23.70
CA GLU A 35 -15.39 6.12 -25.00
C GLU A 35 -16.90 6.42 -24.92
N ARG A 36 -17.20 7.59 -24.32
CA ARG A 36 -18.41 8.44 -24.37
C ARG A 36 -19.70 7.89 -25.00
N ASP A 37 -20.63 7.45 -24.14
CA ASP A 37 -22.09 7.62 -24.31
C ASP A 37 -22.81 7.96 -22.98
N LEU A 38 -23.98 8.62 -23.03
CA LEU A 38 -24.69 9.17 -21.85
C LEU A 38 -25.17 8.11 -20.84
N GLU A 39 -25.40 6.88 -21.29
CA GLU A 39 -25.78 5.74 -20.43
C GLU A 39 -24.60 5.25 -19.58
N GLU A 40 -23.36 5.50 -20.02
CA GLU A 40 -22.16 5.19 -19.24
C GLU A 40 -21.97 6.15 -18.06
N GLN A 41 -22.66 7.30 -18.00
CA GLN A 41 -22.40 8.33 -17.00
C GLN A 41 -22.79 7.88 -15.57
N ALA A 42 -23.88 7.10 -15.44
CA ALA A 42 -24.27 6.49 -14.17
C ALA A 42 -23.29 5.38 -13.76
N LEU A 43 -22.85 4.56 -14.72
CA LEU A 43 -21.86 3.50 -14.50
C LEU A 43 -20.49 4.08 -14.12
N GLN A 44 -20.11 5.23 -14.70
CA GLN A 44 -18.88 5.97 -14.36
C GLN A 44 -18.92 6.53 -12.94
N LEU A 45 -20.06 7.04 -12.48
CA LEU A 45 -20.24 7.51 -11.10
C LEU A 45 -20.13 6.35 -10.10
N GLU A 46 -20.83 5.25 -10.33
CA GLU A 46 -20.74 4.04 -9.49
C GLU A 46 -19.30 3.49 -9.45
N ASN A 47 -18.64 3.41 -10.61
CA ASN A 47 -17.24 3.00 -10.70
C ASN A 47 -16.29 3.96 -9.96
N ALA A 48 -16.55 5.27 -10.02
CA ALA A 48 -15.74 6.26 -9.30
C ALA A 48 -15.87 6.10 -7.78
N GLU A 49 -17.07 5.83 -7.28
CA GLU A 49 -17.32 5.54 -5.86
C GLU A 49 -16.63 4.25 -5.41
N VAL A 50 -16.72 3.17 -6.21
CA VAL A 50 -16.02 1.90 -5.94
C VAL A 50 -14.50 2.08 -5.94
N LEU A 51 -13.95 2.80 -6.93
CA LEU A 51 -12.52 3.09 -7.01
C LEU A 51 -12.03 3.96 -5.85
N HIS A 52 -12.85 4.92 -5.42
CA HIS A 52 -12.56 5.75 -4.27
C HIS A 52 -12.49 4.91 -2.99
N GLU A 53 -13.44 4.00 -2.79
CA GLU A 53 -13.46 3.12 -1.63
C GLU A 53 -12.28 2.12 -1.64
N ILE A 54 -11.98 1.51 -2.79
CA ILE A 54 -10.79 0.67 -2.96
C ILE A 54 -9.52 1.47 -2.62
N SER A 55 -9.42 2.70 -3.12
CA SER A 55 -8.27 3.58 -2.85
C SER A 55 -8.15 3.93 -1.37
N ARG A 56 -9.27 4.23 -0.70
CA ARG A 56 -9.31 4.55 0.73
C ARG A 56 -8.86 3.37 1.58
N VAL A 57 -9.47 2.20 1.39
CA VAL A 57 -9.13 0.98 2.15
C VAL A 57 -7.69 0.57 1.90
N THR A 58 -7.22 0.62 0.66
CA THR A 58 -5.82 0.29 0.33
C THR A 58 -4.85 1.27 0.99
N ALA A 59 -5.17 2.56 1.04
CA ALA A 59 -4.33 3.56 1.71
C ALA A 59 -4.26 3.33 3.23
N GLU A 60 -5.36 2.93 3.87
CA GLU A 60 -5.40 2.59 5.29
C GLU A 60 -4.55 1.34 5.61
N GLU A 61 -4.59 0.33 4.75
CA GLU A 61 -3.76 -0.88 4.89
C GLU A 61 -2.27 -0.55 4.70
N LEU A 62 -1.93 0.24 3.68
CA LEU A 62 -0.56 0.72 3.46
C LEU A 62 -0.04 1.50 4.66
N ALA A 63 -0.83 2.42 5.21
CA ALA A 63 -0.45 3.20 6.40
C ALA A 63 -0.18 2.28 7.61
N THR A 64 -0.94 1.20 7.76
CA THR A 64 -0.75 0.20 8.80
C THR A 64 0.55 -0.57 8.61
N ILE A 65 0.86 -0.99 7.37
CA ILE A 65 2.10 -1.69 7.03
C ILE A 65 3.32 -0.78 7.27
N GLU A 66 3.26 0.48 6.82
CA GLU A 66 4.32 1.46 7.06
C GLU A 66 4.55 1.71 8.55
N ALA A 67 3.48 1.82 9.35
CA ALA A 67 3.60 1.95 10.79
C ALA A 67 4.26 0.72 11.43
N ALA A 68 3.97 -0.49 10.94
CA ALA A 68 4.62 -1.72 11.39
C ALA A 68 6.12 -1.75 11.04
N ILE A 69 6.48 -1.35 9.81
CA ILE A 69 7.88 -1.24 9.37
C ILE A 69 8.65 -0.26 10.27
N ARG A 70 8.11 0.94 10.50
CA ARG A 70 8.75 1.94 11.38
C ARG A 70 9.01 1.40 12.78
N ARG A 71 8.06 0.66 13.36
CA ARG A 71 8.24 0.01 14.68
C ARG A 71 9.37 -1.02 14.68
N ILE A 72 9.49 -1.80 13.61
CA ILE A 72 10.57 -2.78 13.45
C ILE A 72 11.92 -2.06 13.33
N GLU A 73 12.00 -1.01 12.52
CA GLU A 73 13.22 -0.20 12.35
C GLU A 73 13.67 0.45 13.67
N GLU A 74 12.74 1.03 14.45
CA GLU A 74 13.04 1.55 15.78
C GLU A 74 13.55 0.46 16.73
N ALA A 75 12.92 -0.72 16.71
CA ALA A 75 13.33 -1.84 17.54
C ALA A 75 14.73 -2.36 17.17
N MET A 76 15.07 -2.37 15.88
CA MET A 76 16.42 -2.70 15.39
C MET A 76 17.44 -1.62 15.74
N GLY A 77 17.07 -0.34 15.64
CA GLY A 77 17.92 0.80 15.97
C GLY A 77 18.26 0.90 17.47
N ARG A 78 17.31 0.59 18.35
CA ARG A 78 17.52 0.52 19.81
C ARG A 78 18.45 -0.63 20.24
N GLN A 79 18.61 -1.66 19.40
CA GLN A 79 19.44 -2.83 19.71
C GLN A 79 20.91 -2.69 19.29
N LYS A 80 21.27 -1.73 18.42
CA LYS A 80 22.68 -1.49 18.07
C LYS A 80 23.37 -0.69 19.17
N PRO A 81 24.32 -1.27 19.95
CA PRO A 81 25.07 -0.48 20.91
C PRO A 81 25.91 0.55 20.15
N VAL A 82 25.74 1.82 20.49
CA VAL A 82 26.65 2.89 20.09
C VAL A 82 28.04 2.49 20.60
N ARG A 83 28.88 1.97 19.71
CA ARG A 83 30.31 1.79 20.00
C ARG A 83 30.91 3.18 20.16
N ARG A 84 30.88 3.71 21.38
CA ARG A 84 31.71 4.86 21.75
C ARG A 84 33.16 4.42 21.58
N SER A 85 33.79 4.98 20.55
CA SER A 85 35.24 4.94 20.34
C SER A 85 35.90 6.00 21.21
#